data_AF-A0A1N6YWB3-F1
#
_entry.id   AF-A0A1N6YWB3-F1
#
_cell.length_a   1.000
_cell.length_b   1.000
_cell.length_c   1.000
_cell.angle_alpha   90.00
_cell.angle_beta   90.00
_cell.angle_gamma   90.00
#
_symmetry.space_group_name_H-M   'P 1'
#
loop_
_entity.id
_entity.type
_entity.pdbx_description
1 polymer ?
#
loop_
_entity_poly.entity_id
_entity_poly.type
_entity_poly.pdbx_seq_one_letter_code
_entity_poly.pdbx_strand_id
1 'polypeptide(L)'
;MGLFDLFKSTPKKKSELISKPKREIINSYEKLKNETDRLRNENDLWQKDFNKIIGFRDKATDLEKSGKLSEAIEYYLKSVDFGENSAKLSINNYSHDIERIIILYGKIKEPENQIIFLQKVISNYPDYRDVKKWAVRLSKLSETKTPTAELKPSDIKKQVAGNPTIGEQFKSFKNTLPEFNFYHDMPEDMQTFEYLRLGRTIPPNKAKDLRSFKDAFELILSKAKIAENQSDYKTAIEAYEKLIVEEFEGKQPFERLIIIYSKLKWNEEEISTLKRGITVFETLKEKQKAYVMELAKKYGMESKALEYINSDKKIQYFGGVFDLYSPYPIIEKWKSRLKKKYKC
;
A
#
# COMPACT_ATOMS: atom_id res chain seq x y z
N MET A 1 -99.46 14.99 -3.20
CA MET A 1 -98.78 15.15 -4.51
C MET A 1 -97.30 15.31 -4.21
N GLY A 2 -96.30 14.57 -4.69
CA GLY A 2 -96.08 13.28 -5.34
C GLY A 2 -94.61 12.93 -4.98
N LEU A 3 -94.22 11.71 -4.61
CA LEU A 3 -93.91 10.53 -5.44
C LEU A 3 -93.35 10.86 -6.84
N PHE A 4 -92.11 10.42 -7.06
CA PHE A 4 -91.31 10.37 -8.30
C PHE A 4 -90.48 11.61 -8.68
N ASP A 5 -89.23 11.64 -8.18
CA ASP A 5 -88.06 11.97 -9.03
C ASP A 5 -86.76 11.43 -8.38
N LEU A 6 -86.76 10.13 -8.07
CA LEU A 6 -85.51 9.35 -7.97
C LEU A 6 -85.23 8.80 -9.37
N PHE A 7 -83.97 8.89 -9.81
CA PHE A 7 -83.43 8.46 -11.12
C PHE A 7 -83.44 9.50 -12.25
N LYS A 8 -82.56 10.51 -12.12
CA LYS A 8 -81.76 10.98 -13.26
C LYS A 8 -80.28 10.77 -12.96
N SER A 9 -79.80 9.58 -13.33
CA SER A 9 -78.38 9.25 -13.42
C SER A 9 -77.73 10.11 -14.50
N THR A 10 -76.94 11.10 -14.11
CA THR A 10 -75.85 11.59 -14.95
C THR A 10 -74.67 10.64 -14.78
N PRO A 11 -74.03 10.14 -15.87
CA PRO A 11 -72.85 9.31 -15.75
C PRO A 11 -71.69 10.22 -15.34
N LYS A 12 -71.51 10.43 -14.03
CA LYS A 12 -70.27 10.99 -13.50
C LYS A 12 -69.13 10.05 -13.93
N LYS A 13 -68.27 10.57 -14.80
CA LYS A 13 -67.01 9.96 -15.24
C LYS A 13 -66.32 9.30 -14.04
N LYS A 14 -66.33 7.98 -14.02
CA LYS A 14 -65.67 7.12 -13.03
C LYS A 14 -64.15 7.07 -13.25
N SER A 15 -63.53 8.16 -13.72
CA SER A 15 -62.14 8.15 -14.23
C SER A 15 -61.17 9.06 -13.46
N GLU A 16 -61.61 9.86 -12.48
CA GLU A 16 -60.72 10.83 -11.82
C GLU A 16 -60.36 10.53 -10.36
N LEU A 17 -60.83 9.42 -9.79
CA LEU A 17 -60.55 9.04 -8.40
C LEU A 17 -59.60 7.85 -8.23
N ILE A 18 -58.77 7.54 -9.25
CA ILE A 18 -57.53 6.77 -9.03
C ILE A 18 -56.46 7.73 -8.49
N SER A 19 -56.55 7.98 -7.18
CA SER A 19 -55.41 8.02 -6.24
C SER A 19 -54.08 8.59 -6.74
N LYS A 20 -53.82 9.88 -6.48
CA LYS A 20 -52.46 10.46 -6.51
C LYS A 20 -51.41 9.60 -5.77
N PRO A 21 -51.68 9.03 -4.58
CA PRO A 21 -50.71 8.17 -3.88
C PRO A 21 -50.40 6.86 -4.62
N LYS A 22 -51.40 6.19 -5.23
CA LYS A 22 -51.12 4.94 -5.97
C LYS A 22 -50.40 5.20 -7.29
N ARG A 23 -50.65 6.32 -7.98
CA ARG A 23 -49.89 6.67 -9.19
C ARG A 23 -48.42 6.95 -8.87
N GLU A 24 -48.14 7.66 -7.78
CA GLU A 24 -46.75 7.86 -7.33
C GLU A 24 -46.08 6.56 -6.91
N ILE A 25 -46.79 5.67 -6.20
CA ILE A 25 -46.28 4.33 -5.84
C ILE A 25 -46.02 3.47 -7.09
N ILE A 26 -46.94 3.44 -8.06
CA ILE A 26 -46.78 2.70 -9.32
C ILE A 26 -45.57 3.26 -10.11
N ASN A 27 -45.46 4.59 -10.24
CA ASN A 27 -44.33 5.22 -10.91
C ASN A 27 -43.00 4.93 -10.19
N SER A 28 -43.00 4.90 -8.86
CA SER A 28 -41.80 4.56 -8.06
C SER A 28 -41.41 3.09 -8.23
N TYR A 29 -42.38 2.19 -8.30
CA TYR A 29 -42.17 0.76 -8.54
C TYR A 29 -41.64 0.50 -9.96
N GLU A 30 -42.24 1.12 -10.97
CA GLU A 30 -41.76 1.03 -12.36
C GLU A 30 -40.33 1.60 -12.51
N LYS A 31 -40.05 2.73 -11.86
CA LYS A 31 -38.68 3.29 -11.82
C LYS A 31 -37.71 2.32 -11.16
N LEU A 32 -38.08 1.72 -10.03
CA LEU A 32 -37.24 0.75 -9.33
C LEU A 32 -37.02 -0.52 -10.16
N LYS A 33 -38.06 -1.02 -10.82
CA LYS A 33 -37.97 -2.18 -11.71
C LYS A 33 -37.03 -1.91 -12.88
N ASN A 34 -37.21 -0.77 -13.56
CA ASN A 34 -36.36 -0.38 -14.68
C ASN A 34 -34.89 -0.20 -14.25
N GLU A 35 -34.65 0.40 -13.08
CA GLU A 35 -33.29 0.51 -12.53
C GLU A 35 -32.70 -0.86 -12.18
N THR A 36 -33.51 -1.77 -11.62
CA THR A 36 -33.09 -3.15 -11.31
C THR A 36 -32.71 -3.92 -12.57
N ASP A 37 -33.52 -3.82 -13.61
CA ASP A 37 -33.26 -4.48 -14.90
C ASP A 37 -32.03 -3.87 -15.58
N ARG A 38 -31.83 -2.55 -15.48
CA ARG A 38 -30.59 -1.88 -15.96
C ARG A 38 -29.35 -2.41 -15.23
N LEU A 39 -29.39 -2.44 -13.89
CA LEU A 39 -28.28 -2.93 -13.07
C LEU A 39 -27.95 -4.40 -13.33
N ARG A 40 -28.97 -5.24 -13.55
CA ARG A 40 -28.77 -6.65 -13.96
C ARG A 40 -28.03 -6.74 -15.28
N ASN A 41 -28.49 -6.01 -16.30
CA ASN A 41 -27.84 -5.99 -17.61
C ASN A 41 -26.40 -5.45 -17.52
N GLU A 42 -26.16 -4.40 -16.73
CA GLU A 42 -24.81 -3.87 -16.49
C GLU A 42 -23.91 -4.91 -15.81
N ASN A 43 -24.42 -5.61 -14.80
CA ASN A 43 -23.69 -6.69 -14.11
C ASN A 43 -23.40 -7.87 -15.03
N ASP A 44 -24.33 -8.28 -15.88
CA ASP A 44 -24.12 -9.38 -16.84
C ASP A 44 -23.03 -9.04 -17.85
N LEU A 45 -23.02 -7.80 -18.35
CA LEU A 45 -21.95 -7.30 -19.23
C LEU A 45 -20.60 -7.26 -18.51
N TRP A 46 -20.57 -6.74 -17.27
CA TRP A 46 -19.36 -6.73 -16.46
C TRP A 46 -18.83 -8.14 -16.21
N GLN A 47 -19.71 -9.08 -15.85
CA GLN A 47 -19.37 -10.46 -15.54
C GLN A 47 -18.82 -11.18 -16.77
N LYS A 48 -19.40 -10.92 -17.95
CA LYS A 48 -18.91 -11.47 -19.22
C LYS A 48 -17.48 -11.02 -19.50
N ASP A 49 -17.19 -9.74 -19.37
CA ASP A 49 -15.85 -9.19 -19.59
C ASP A 49 -14.87 -9.69 -18.52
N PHE A 50 -15.28 -9.70 -17.26
CA PHE A 50 -14.45 -10.19 -16.16
C PHE A 50 -14.10 -11.67 -16.33
N ASN A 51 -15.07 -12.53 -16.68
CA ASN A 51 -14.83 -13.95 -16.95
C ASN A 51 -13.84 -14.17 -18.10
N LYS A 52 -13.84 -13.29 -19.10
CA LYS A 52 -12.87 -13.37 -20.21
C LYS A 52 -11.45 -13.08 -19.74
N ILE A 53 -11.25 -12.09 -18.86
CA ILE A 53 -9.95 -11.84 -18.19
C ILE A 53 -9.52 -13.06 -17.37
N ILE A 54 -10.43 -13.64 -16.57
CA ILE A 54 -10.13 -14.84 -15.79
C ILE A 54 -9.69 -15.99 -16.70
N GLY A 55 -10.37 -16.22 -17.83
CA GLY A 55 -9.99 -17.26 -18.78
C GLY A 55 -8.59 -17.07 -19.39
N PHE A 56 -8.15 -15.82 -19.62
CA PHE A 56 -6.77 -15.55 -20.04
C PHE A 56 -5.77 -15.81 -18.90
N ARG A 57 -6.09 -15.36 -17.69
CA ARG A 57 -5.26 -15.53 -16.48
C ARG A 57 -5.05 -16.99 -16.12
N ASP A 58 -6.09 -17.82 -16.19
CA ASP A 58 -6.01 -19.24 -15.87
C ASP A 58 -5.05 -19.95 -16.83
N LYS A 59 -5.19 -19.69 -18.14
CA LYS A 59 -4.26 -20.20 -19.15
C LYS A 59 -2.83 -19.74 -18.92
N ALA A 60 -2.62 -18.46 -18.61
CA ALA A 60 -1.30 -17.93 -18.30
C ALA A 60 -0.69 -18.59 -17.06
N THR A 61 -1.50 -18.85 -16.04
CA THR A 61 -1.10 -19.49 -14.79
C THR A 61 -0.67 -20.93 -15.03
N ASP A 62 -1.41 -21.68 -15.85
CA ASP A 62 -1.06 -23.07 -16.18
C ASP A 62 0.24 -23.14 -16.99
N LEU A 63 0.41 -22.24 -17.97
CA LEU A 63 1.66 -22.11 -18.73
C LEU A 63 2.84 -21.76 -17.82
N GLU A 64 2.64 -20.86 -16.85
CA GLU A 64 3.68 -20.52 -15.88
C GLU A 64 4.07 -21.74 -15.03
N LYS A 65 3.10 -22.50 -14.53
CA LYS A 65 3.35 -23.74 -13.77
C LYS A 65 4.10 -24.78 -14.59
N SER A 66 3.83 -24.85 -15.89
CA SER A 66 4.54 -25.71 -16.84
C SER A 66 5.89 -25.15 -17.30
N GLY A 67 6.34 -23.99 -16.79
CA GLY A 67 7.62 -23.38 -17.14
C GLY A 67 7.67 -22.67 -18.50
N LYS A 68 6.53 -22.58 -19.20
CA LYS A 68 6.40 -21.93 -20.51
C LYS A 68 6.22 -20.42 -20.36
N LEU A 69 7.26 -19.76 -19.86
CA LEU A 69 7.15 -18.38 -19.37
C LEU A 69 6.83 -17.37 -20.47
N SER A 70 7.38 -17.51 -21.68
CA SER A 70 7.07 -16.60 -22.80
C SER A 70 5.60 -16.71 -23.23
N GLU A 71 5.08 -17.93 -23.37
CA GLU A 71 3.66 -18.17 -23.69
C GLU A 71 2.75 -17.62 -22.56
N ALA A 72 3.14 -17.78 -21.30
CA ALA A 72 2.41 -17.22 -20.17
C ALA A 72 2.30 -15.69 -20.24
N ILE A 73 3.41 -15.00 -20.59
CA ILE A 73 3.43 -13.54 -20.76
C ILE A 73 2.43 -13.11 -21.84
N GLU A 74 2.36 -13.81 -22.99
CA GLU A 74 1.41 -13.48 -24.05
C GLU A 74 -0.05 -13.53 -23.57
N TYR A 75 -0.41 -14.51 -22.75
CA TYR A 75 -1.76 -14.61 -22.20
C TYR A 75 -2.05 -13.54 -21.14
N TYR A 76 -1.07 -13.20 -20.28
CA TYR A 76 -1.25 -12.06 -19.38
C TYR A 76 -1.37 -10.74 -20.16
N LEU A 77 -0.60 -10.54 -21.23
CA LEU A 77 -0.72 -9.35 -22.08
C LEU A 77 -2.12 -9.27 -22.73
N LYS A 78 -2.66 -10.38 -23.24
CA LYS A 78 -4.05 -10.45 -23.74
C LYS A 78 -5.07 -10.08 -22.66
N SER A 79 -4.84 -10.51 -21.42
CA SER A 79 -5.68 -10.16 -20.27
C SER A 79 -5.69 -8.64 -20.02
N VAL A 80 -4.50 -8.03 -19.95
CA VAL A 80 -4.34 -6.60 -19.71
C VAL A 80 -4.92 -5.78 -20.86
N ASP A 81 -4.61 -6.12 -22.11
CA ASP A 81 -5.11 -5.42 -23.30
C ASP A 81 -6.64 -5.49 -23.38
N PHE A 82 -7.25 -6.66 -23.11
CA PHE A 82 -8.70 -6.77 -23.06
C PHE A 82 -9.31 -5.91 -21.92
N GLY A 83 -8.66 -5.89 -20.75
CA GLY A 83 -9.11 -5.07 -19.63
C GLY A 83 -8.99 -3.56 -19.85
N GLU A 84 -7.94 -3.13 -20.54
CA GLU A 84 -7.72 -1.73 -20.95
C GLU A 84 -8.80 -1.25 -21.94
N ASN A 85 -9.24 -2.13 -22.84
CA ASN A 85 -10.22 -1.81 -23.87
C ASN A 85 -11.69 -2.03 -23.44
N SER A 86 -11.93 -2.59 -22.25
CA SER A 86 -13.28 -2.79 -21.74
C SER A 86 -13.82 -1.52 -21.06
N ALA A 87 -14.98 -1.05 -21.49
CA ALA A 87 -15.71 0.03 -20.82
C ALA A 87 -16.31 -0.38 -19.46
N LYS A 88 -16.23 -1.67 -19.09
CA LYS A 88 -16.82 -2.22 -17.86
C LYS A 88 -15.78 -2.48 -16.79
N LEU A 89 -14.53 -2.69 -17.18
CA LEU A 89 -13.47 -3.09 -16.26
C LEU A 89 -12.60 -1.90 -15.86
N SER A 90 -11.97 -2.03 -14.71
CA SER A 90 -10.98 -1.09 -14.18
C SER A 90 -9.66 -1.79 -13.98
N ILE A 91 -8.57 -1.02 -13.80
CA ILE A 91 -7.26 -1.58 -13.46
C ILE A 91 -7.29 -2.55 -12.27
N ASN A 92 -8.21 -2.38 -11.32
CA ASN A 92 -8.33 -3.30 -10.17
C ASN A 92 -8.65 -4.74 -10.62
N ASN A 93 -9.26 -4.94 -11.79
CA ASN A 93 -9.63 -6.26 -12.32
C ASN A 93 -8.44 -7.04 -12.91
N TYR A 94 -7.40 -6.33 -13.39
CA TYR A 94 -6.26 -6.92 -14.10
C TYR A 94 -4.88 -6.43 -13.62
N SER A 95 -4.81 -5.64 -12.54
CA SER A 95 -3.55 -5.19 -11.92
C SER A 95 -2.64 -6.35 -11.51
N HIS A 96 -3.22 -7.49 -11.11
CA HIS A 96 -2.47 -8.71 -10.86
C HIS A 96 -1.69 -9.16 -12.11
N ASP A 97 -2.33 -9.12 -13.28
CA ASP A 97 -1.73 -9.55 -14.54
C ASP A 97 -0.58 -8.63 -14.96
N ILE A 98 -0.72 -7.31 -14.73
CA ILE A 98 0.37 -6.33 -14.90
C ILE A 98 1.59 -6.73 -14.05
N GLU A 99 1.38 -7.02 -12.76
CA GLU A 99 2.44 -7.44 -11.85
C GLU A 99 3.09 -8.76 -12.29
N ARG A 100 2.30 -9.72 -12.77
CA ARG A 100 2.81 -10.98 -13.32
C ARG A 100 3.69 -10.76 -14.54
N ILE A 101 3.29 -9.91 -15.49
CA ILE A 101 4.09 -9.57 -16.69
C ILE A 101 5.44 -8.98 -16.27
N ILE A 102 5.45 -8.01 -15.35
CA ILE A 102 6.68 -7.38 -14.84
C ILE A 102 7.61 -8.44 -14.22
N ILE A 103 7.08 -9.36 -13.41
CA ILE A 103 7.85 -10.45 -12.80
C ILE A 103 8.41 -11.39 -13.86
N LEU A 104 7.59 -11.82 -14.82
CA LEU A 104 7.96 -12.82 -15.82
C LEU A 104 9.01 -12.29 -16.78
N TYR A 105 8.90 -11.05 -17.29
CA TYR A 105 9.96 -10.45 -18.09
C TYR A 105 11.30 -10.42 -17.34
N GLY A 106 11.27 -10.17 -16.01
CA GLY A 106 12.45 -10.26 -15.18
C GLY A 106 13.04 -11.67 -15.09
N LYS A 107 12.20 -12.72 -15.05
CA LYS A 107 12.64 -14.13 -15.00
C LYS A 107 13.29 -14.57 -16.31
N ILE A 108 12.71 -14.20 -17.45
CA ILE A 108 13.23 -14.57 -18.79
C ILE A 108 14.34 -13.63 -19.27
N LYS A 109 14.71 -12.61 -18.48
CA LYS A 109 15.76 -11.63 -18.77
C LYS A 109 15.52 -10.87 -20.08
N GLU A 110 14.30 -10.37 -20.23
CA GLU A 110 13.86 -9.53 -21.36
C GLU A 110 13.73 -8.06 -20.91
N PRO A 111 14.85 -7.33 -20.69
CA PRO A 111 14.82 -5.99 -20.10
C PRO A 111 14.18 -4.95 -21.02
N GLU A 112 14.36 -5.04 -22.33
CA GLU A 112 13.81 -4.09 -23.31
C GLU A 112 12.28 -4.13 -23.29
N ASN A 113 11.71 -5.34 -23.40
CA ASN A 113 10.27 -5.56 -23.29
C ASN A 113 9.73 -5.12 -21.92
N GLN A 114 10.47 -5.39 -20.84
CA GLN A 114 10.10 -4.93 -19.50
C GLN A 114 10.07 -3.39 -19.40
N ILE A 115 11.03 -2.70 -20.00
CA ILE A 115 11.10 -1.23 -20.02
C ILE A 115 9.89 -0.66 -20.76
N ILE A 116 9.61 -1.14 -21.97
CA ILE A 116 8.48 -0.68 -22.79
C ILE A 116 7.16 -0.89 -22.03
N PHE A 117 6.98 -2.07 -21.44
CA PHE A 117 5.78 -2.39 -20.68
C PHE A 117 5.63 -1.50 -19.45
N LEU A 118 6.69 -1.28 -18.68
CA LEU A 118 6.69 -0.39 -17.50
C LEU A 118 6.36 1.06 -17.89
N GLN A 119 6.97 1.58 -18.96
CA GLN A 119 6.68 2.93 -19.45
C GLN A 119 5.20 3.09 -19.82
N LYS A 120 4.64 2.12 -20.56
CA LYS A 120 3.22 2.09 -20.92
C LYS A 120 2.33 2.14 -19.67
N VAL A 121 2.50 1.21 -18.71
CA VAL A 121 1.58 1.13 -17.55
C VAL A 121 1.74 2.31 -16.59
N ILE A 122 2.94 2.88 -16.45
CA ILE A 122 3.12 4.11 -15.67
C ILE A 122 2.38 5.28 -16.34
N SER A 123 2.45 5.39 -17.66
CA SER A 123 1.77 6.45 -18.41
C SER A 123 0.25 6.28 -18.39
N ASN A 124 -0.25 5.05 -18.50
CA ASN A 124 -1.69 4.78 -18.54
C ASN A 124 -2.37 4.96 -17.18
N TYR A 125 -1.62 4.79 -16.08
CA TYR A 125 -2.21 4.73 -14.73
C TYR A 125 -1.46 5.56 -13.71
N PRO A 126 -1.21 6.87 -13.93
CA PRO A 126 -0.33 7.68 -13.08
C PRO A 126 -0.73 7.70 -11.59
N ASP A 127 -2.03 7.58 -11.30
CA ASP A 127 -2.57 7.62 -9.94
C ASP A 127 -2.73 6.24 -9.28
N TYR A 128 -2.32 5.16 -9.95
CA TYR A 128 -2.42 3.82 -9.39
C TYR A 128 -1.36 3.57 -8.29
N ARG A 129 -1.75 2.86 -7.24
CA ARG A 129 -0.95 2.71 -6.00
C ARG A 129 0.46 2.15 -6.23
N ASP A 130 0.64 1.29 -7.23
CA ASP A 130 1.90 0.59 -7.48
C ASP A 130 2.83 1.34 -8.47
N VAL A 131 2.40 2.49 -9.01
CA VAL A 131 3.18 3.28 -9.99
C VAL A 131 4.56 3.66 -9.47
N LYS A 132 4.67 4.07 -8.19
CA LYS A 132 5.96 4.41 -7.59
C LYS A 132 6.92 3.22 -7.58
N LYS A 133 6.40 2.02 -7.29
CA LYS A 133 7.16 0.76 -7.35
C LYS A 133 7.58 0.44 -8.78
N TRP A 134 6.70 0.63 -9.76
CA TRP A 134 7.01 0.45 -11.18
C TRP A 134 8.08 1.43 -11.67
N ALA A 135 7.99 2.70 -11.27
CA ALA A 135 8.99 3.73 -11.60
C ALA A 135 10.36 3.41 -11.00
N VAL A 136 10.40 2.94 -9.74
CA VAL A 136 11.64 2.43 -9.13
C VAL A 136 12.19 1.24 -9.92
N ARG A 137 11.34 0.30 -10.36
CA ARG A 137 11.79 -0.85 -11.17
C ARG A 137 12.35 -0.38 -12.52
N LEU A 138 11.67 0.53 -13.21
CA LEU A 138 12.09 1.10 -14.48
C LEU A 138 13.46 1.78 -14.36
N SER A 139 13.68 2.57 -13.30
CA SER A 139 14.96 3.27 -13.07
C SER A 139 16.15 2.33 -12.88
N LYS A 140 15.94 1.06 -12.50
CA LYS A 140 17.00 0.04 -12.41
C LYS A 140 17.38 -0.55 -13.76
N LEU A 141 16.46 -0.49 -14.72
CA LEU A 141 16.60 -1.08 -16.04
C LEU A 141 17.09 -0.05 -17.06
N SER A 142 16.74 1.23 -16.86
CA SER A 142 17.17 2.32 -17.73
C SER A 142 18.67 2.61 -17.58
N GLU A 143 19.36 2.81 -18.70
CA GLU A 143 20.80 3.14 -18.73
C GLU A 143 21.12 4.60 -18.38
N THR A 144 20.13 5.39 -17.98
CA THR A 144 20.31 6.81 -17.61
C THR A 144 21.18 6.91 -16.36
N LYS A 145 22.49 7.05 -16.57
CA LYS A 145 23.46 7.40 -15.53
C LYS A 145 23.76 8.88 -15.64
N THR A 146 23.48 9.63 -14.58
CA THR A 146 24.00 10.98 -14.46
C THR A 146 25.50 10.87 -14.19
N PRO A 147 26.37 11.51 -15.01
CA PRO A 147 27.79 11.54 -14.72
C PRO A 147 28.01 12.14 -13.33
N THR A 148 28.60 11.36 -12.42
CA THR A 148 29.11 11.91 -11.15
C THR A 148 30.28 12.82 -11.50
N ALA A 149 30.00 14.11 -11.68
CA ALA A 149 31.00 15.14 -11.37
C ALA A 149 31.50 14.91 -9.93
N GLU A 150 32.66 15.47 -9.57
CA GLU A 150 33.19 15.40 -8.19
C GLU A 150 32.20 16.07 -7.21
N LEU A 151 31.21 15.30 -6.77
CA LEU A 151 30.27 15.69 -5.74
C LEU A 151 31.06 15.80 -4.43
N LYS A 152 30.86 16.90 -3.71
CA LYS A 152 31.42 17.14 -2.38
C LYS A 152 30.30 17.21 -1.34
N PRO A 153 30.60 16.93 -0.05
CA PRO A 153 29.60 17.04 1.02
C PRO A 153 28.92 18.42 1.09
N SER A 154 29.67 19.49 0.79
CA SER A 154 29.17 20.86 0.75
C SER A 154 28.08 21.10 -0.30
N ASP A 155 27.97 20.24 -1.30
CA ASP A 155 26.98 20.38 -2.37
C ASP A 155 25.59 19.88 -1.98
N ILE A 156 25.50 19.15 -0.86
CA ILE A 156 24.26 18.57 -0.34
C ILE A 156 23.49 19.63 0.43
N LYS A 157 22.24 19.89 0.00
CA LYS A 157 21.36 20.78 0.74
C LYS A 157 20.93 20.11 2.03
N LYS A 158 21.11 20.81 3.15
CA LYS A 158 20.59 20.37 4.45
C LYS A 158 19.07 20.32 4.39
N GLN A 159 18.51 19.17 4.75
CA GLN A 159 17.07 18.96 4.75
C GLN A 159 16.45 19.54 6.03
N VAL A 160 15.30 20.20 5.85
CA VAL A 160 14.53 20.80 6.95
C VAL A 160 13.35 19.87 7.27
N ALA A 161 13.16 19.60 8.56
CA ALA A 161 12.03 18.83 9.05
C ALA A 161 10.72 19.61 8.87
N GLY A 162 9.62 18.91 8.58
CA GLY A 162 8.28 19.47 8.72
C GLY A 162 7.98 19.82 10.18
N ASN A 163 6.95 20.65 10.38
CA ASN A 163 6.47 21.00 11.72
C ASN A 163 4.93 20.92 11.75
N PRO A 164 4.33 19.86 12.31
CA PRO A 164 4.98 18.63 12.81
C PRO A 164 5.56 17.76 11.69
N THR A 165 6.52 16.89 12.02
CA THR A 165 7.07 15.91 11.06
C THR A 165 6.02 14.87 10.64
N ILE A 166 6.23 14.17 9.53
CA ILE A 166 5.34 13.05 9.14
C ILE A 166 5.35 11.96 10.24
N GLY A 167 6.52 11.65 10.81
CA GLY A 167 6.64 10.66 11.88
C GLY A 167 5.94 11.07 13.18
N GLU A 168 5.98 12.35 13.56
CA GLU A 168 5.27 12.88 14.72
C GLU A 168 3.75 12.83 14.53
N GLN A 169 3.27 13.19 13.33
CA GLN A 169 1.87 13.04 12.97
C GLN A 169 1.45 11.56 13.02
N PHE A 170 2.28 10.65 12.50
CA PHE A 170 2.00 9.22 12.53
C PHE A 170 1.99 8.66 13.96
N LYS A 171 2.93 9.10 14.82
CA LYS A 171 2.96 8.75 16.24
C LYS A 171 1.70 9.22 16.95
N SER A 172 1.29 10.46 16.71
CA SER A 172 0.05 11.02 17.27
C SER A 172 -1.16 10.22 16.82
N PHE A 173 -1.21 9.83 15.53
CA PHE A 173 -2.24 8.95 15.01
C PHE A 173 -2.28 7.59 15.71
N LYS A 174 -1.12 6.94 15.92
CA LYS A 174 -1.02 5.64 16.64
C LYS A 174 -1.67 5.71 18.02
N ASN A 175 -1.50 6.81 18.75
CA ASN A 175 -2.09 7.01 20.08
C ASN A 175 -3.62 7.09 20.06
N THR A 176 -4.24 7.30 18.89
CA THR A 176 -5.69 7.31 18.73
C THR A 176 -6.28 5.93 18.42
N LEU A 177 -5.43 4.93 18.16
CA LEU A 177 -5.86 3.58 17.82
C LEU A 177 -6.23 2.79 19.09
N PRO A 178 -7.05 1.73 18.97
CA PRO A 178 -7.26 0.80 20.07
C PRO A 178 -5.95 0.30 20.65
N GLU A 179 -5.89 0.13 21.97
CA GLU A 179 -4.69 -0.38 22.61
C GLU A 179 -4.46 -1.86 22.22
N PHE A 180 -3.21 -2.24 21.99
CA PHE A 180 -2.86 -3.62 21.68
C PHE A 180 -2.90 -4.48 22.95
N ASN A 181 -3.63 -5.59 22.89
CA ASN A 181 -3.94 -6.41 24.04
C ASN A 181 -3.37 -7.84 23.97
N PHE A 182 -2.42 -8.10 23.08
CA PHE A 182 -1.80 -9.42 22.88
C PHE A 182 -2.76 -10.56 22.51
N TYR A 183 -3.98 -10.23 22.07
CA TYR A 183 -5.06 -11.18 21.82
C TYR A 183 -5.47 -11.94 23.09
N HIS A 184 -5.32 -11.34 24.28
CA HIS A 184 -5.60 -12.01 25.57
C HIS A 184 -7.08 -12.43 25.72
N ASP A 185 -8.00 -11.76 25.03
CA ASP A 185 -9.44 -12.04 25.02
C ASP A 185 -9.89 -12.87 23.80
N MET A 186 -8.95 -13.37 23.00
CA MET A 186 -9.25 -14.23 21.86
C MET A 186 -9.65 -15.63 22.35
N PRO A 187 -10.83 -16.16 21.99
CA PRO A 187 -11.22 -17.52 22.32
C PRO A 187 -10.23 -18.55 21.76
N GLU A 188 -10.03 -19.65 22.49
CA GLU A 188 -8.98 -20.65 22.20
C GLU A 188 -9.10 -21.27 20.79
N ASP A 189 -10.33 -21.54 20.34
CA ASP A 189 -10.61 -22.13 19.03
C ASP A 189 -10.75 -21.09 17.89
N MET A 190 -10.64 -19.79 18.20
CA MET A 190 -10.81 -18.73 17.21
C MET A 190 -9.52 -18.47 16.45
N GLN A 191 -9.61 -18.44 15.11
CA GLN A 191 -8.47 -18.02 14.31
C GLN A 191 -8.22 -16.51 14.45
N THR A 192 -6.96 -16.09 14.46
CA THR A 192 -6.58 -14.67 14.54
C THR A 192 -7.28 -13.81 13.49
N PHE A 193 -7.47 -14.33 12.27
CA PHE A 193 -8.16 -13.61 11.21
C PHE A 193 -9.64 -13.33 11.54
N GLU A 194 -10.33 -14.30 12.15
CA GLU A 194 -11.72 -14.14 12.60
C GLU A 194 -11.79 -13.12 13.73
N TYR A 195 -10.88 -13.21 14.69
CA TYR A 195 -10.77 -12.23 15.79
C TYR A 195 -10.59 -10.79 15.25
N LEU A 196 -9.71 -10.60 14.28
CA LEU A 196 -9.44 -9.29 13.67
C LEU A 196 -10.66 -8.73 12.92
N ARG A 197 -11.52 -9.59 12.37
CA ARG A 197 -12.76 -9.20 11.66
C ARG A 197 -13.86 -8.69 12.59
N LEU A 198 -13.81 -9.00 13.88
CA LEU A 198 -14.78 -8.52 14.89
C LEU A 198 -14.59 -7.03 15.28
N GLY A 199 -13.87 -6.24 14.49
CA GLY A 199 -13.68 -4.80 14.72
C GLY A 199 -12.59 -4.46 15.75
N ARG A 200 -11.76 -5.42 16.15
CA ARG A 200 -10.60 -5.22 17.04
C ARG A 200 -9.36 -4.68 16.32
N THR A 201 -9.50 -4.25 15.07
CA THR A 201 -8.42 -3.69 14.23
C THR A 201 -8.54 -2.18 14.06
N ILE A 202 -7.75 -1.60 13.16
CA ILE A 202 -7.86 -0.19 12.78
C ILE A 202 -9.27 0.07 12.24
N PRO A 203 -10.02 1.00 12.86
CA PRO A 203 -11.33 1.39 12.38
C PRO A 203 -11.31 1.76 10.90
N PRO A 204 -12.33 1.38 10.09
CA PRO A 204 -12.34 1.65 8.65
C PRO A 204 -12.13 3.13 8.30
N ASN A 205 -12.66 4.06 9.11
CA ASN A 205 -12.46 5.50 8.95
C ASN A 205 -10.99 5.94 9.13
N LYS A 206 -10.19 5.22 9.92
CA LYS A 206 -8.77 5.50 10.17
C LYS A 206 -7.82 4.82 9.19
N ALA A 207 -8.30 3.86 8.40
CA ALA A 207 -7.48 3.15 7.42
C ALA A 207 -6.96 4.08 6.30
N LYS A 208 -7.74 5.13 5.96
CA LYS A 208 -7.34 6.16 4.99
C LYS A 208 -6.18 7.00 5.52
N ASP A 209 -6.25 7.43 6.77
CA ASP A 209 -5.21 8.24 7.41
C ASP A 209 -3.90 7.48 7.49
N LEU A 210 -3.95 6.21 7.94
CA LEU A 210 -2.78 5.32 7.93
C LEU A 210 -2.13 5.23 6.54
N ARG A 211 -2.95 5.08 5.50
CA ARG A 211 -2.46 5.00 4.12
C ARG A 211 -1.78 6.30 3.71
N SER A 212 -2.33 7.45 4.07
CA SER A 212 -1.75 8.76 3.75
C SER A 212 -0.33 8.93 4.31
N PHE A 213 -0.06 8.47 5.54
CA PHE A 213 1.29 8.50 6.10
C PHE A 213 2.25 7.58 5.34
N LYS A 214 1.80 6.37 4.99
CA LYS A 214 2.60 5.43 4.18
C LYS A 214 2.92 6.00 2.80
N ASP A 215 1.93 6.63 2.15
CA ASP A 215 2.09 7.23 0.83
C ASP A 215 3.05 8.42 0.86
N ALA A 216 3.01 9.24 1.92
CA ALA A 216 3.93 10.37 2.11
C ALA A 216 5.38 9.91 2.23
N PHE A 217 5.66 8.87 3.04
CA PHE A 217 7.00 8.29 3.13
C PHE A 217 7.42 7.59 1.83
N GLU A 218 6.52 6.82 1.20
CA GLU A 218 6.85 6.11 -0.04
C GLU A 218 7.17 7.08 -1.19
N LEU A 219 6.54 8.25 -1.23
CA LEU A 219 6.87 9.31 -2.19
C LEU A 219 8.34 9.74 -2.10
N ILE A 220 8.81 10.02 -0.89
CA ILE A 220 10.20 10.46 -0.66
C ILE A 220 11.15 9.28 -0.92
N LEU A 221 10.78 8.08 -0.46
CA LEU A 221 11.59 6.87 -0.63
C LEU A 221 11.72 6.44 -2.09
N SER A 222 10.66 6.54 -2.90
CA SER A 222 10.73 6.23 -4.33
C SER A 222 11.63 7.22 -5.07
N LYS A 223 11.56 8.52 -4.73
CA LYS A 223 12.46 9.53 -5.27
C LYS A 223 13.92 9.20 -4.97
N ALA A 224 14.22 8.85 -3.72
CA ALA A 224 15.57 8.48 -3.30
C ALA A 224 16.11 7.26 -4.06
N LYS A 225 15.29 6.20 -4.18
CA LYS A 225 15.66 4.97 -4.90
C LYS A 225 15.89 5.21 -6.39
N ILE A 226 15.03 6.01 -7.04
CA ILE A 226 15.16 6.33 -8.48
C ILE A 226 16.48 7.09 -8.71
N ALA A 227 16.71 8.16 -7.95
CA ALA A 227 17.94 8.94 -8.05
C ALA A 227 19.19 8.08 -7.81
N GLU A 228 19.15 7.19 -6.81
CA GLU A 228 20.26 6.29 -6.53
C GLU A 228 20.53 5.32 -7.69
N ASN A 229 19.50 4.73 -8.31
CA ASN A 229 19.67 3.83 -9.46
C ASN A 229 20.27 4.57 -10.66
N GLN A 230 19.96 5.86 -10.83
CA GLN A 230 20.46 6.73 -11.88
C GLN A 230 21.82 7.35 -11.56
N SER A 231 22.45 6.98 -10.44
CA SER A 231 23.71 7.57 -9.95
C SER A 231 23.64 9.08 -9.67
N ASP A 232 22.44 9.65 -9.57
CA ASP A 232 22.22 10.99 -9.03
C ASP A 232 22.29 10.92 -7.49
N TYR A 233 23.52 10.80 -6.99
CA TYR A 233 23.77 10.67 -5.57
C TYR A 233 23.37 11.92 -4.78
N LYS A 234 23.43 13.11 -5.39
CA LYS A 234 22.98 14.35 -4.73
C LYS A 234 21.50 14.24 -4.37
N THR A 235 20.64 13.98 -5.34
CA THR A 235 19.20 13.86 -5.11
C THR A 235 18.88 12.68 -4.19
N ALA A 236 19.60 11.56 -4.32
CA ALA A 236 19.42 10.39 -3.45
C ALA A 236 19.74 10.71 -1.98
N ILE A 237 20.90 11.33 -1.71
CA ILE A 237 21.32 11.73 -0.36
C ILE A 237 20.31 12.69 0.24
N GLU A 238 19.94 13.75 -0.49
CA GLU A 238 18.96 14.74 -0.02
C GLU A 238 17.61 14.09 0.31
N ALA A 239 17.13 13.15 -0.51
CA ALA A 239 15.87 12.45 -0.24
C ALA A 239 15.96 11.47 0.94
N TYR A 240 17.08 10.75 1.12
CA TYR A 240 17.26 9.89 2.28
C TYR A 240 17.42 10.70 3.58
N GLU A 241 18.15 11.80 3.58
CA GLU A 241 18.21 12.72 4.73
C GLU A 241 16.83 13.31 5.04
N LYS A 242 16.02 13.61 4.01
CA LYS A 242 14.64 14.07 4.20
C LYS A 242 13.81 13.03 4.95
N LEU A 243 13.92 11.74 4.62
CA LEU A 243 13.26 10.68 5.39
C LEU A 243 13.69 10.64 6.85
N ILE A 244 14.97 10.88 7.15
CA ILE A 244 15.47 10.85 8.53
C ILE A 244 14.93 12.05 9.32
N VAL A 245 14.95 13.26 8.76
CA VAL A 245 14.41 14.46 9.45
C VAL A 245 12.88 14.45 9.55
N GLU A 246 12.20 13.69 8.70
CA GLU A 246 10.76 13.41 8.81
C GLU A 246 10.44 12.23 9.75
N GLU A 247 11.45 11.72 10.48
CA GLU A 247 11.31 10.66 11.49
C GLU A 247 10.74 9.34 10.95
N PHE A 248 11.15 8.96 9.73
CA PHE A 248 10.82 7.65 9.18
C PHE A 248 11.37 6.51 10.07
N GLU A 249 10.50 5.62 10.54
CA GLU A 249 10.85 4.54 11.49
C GLU A 249 11.69 3.40 10.88
N GLY A 250 11.91 3.43 9.56
CA GLY A 250 12.68 2.40 8.86
C GLY A 250 14.19 2.66 8.84
N LYS A 251 14.99 1.59 8.95
CA LYS A 251 16.47 1.64 8.87
C LYS A 251 17.01 1.99 7.48
N GLN A 252 16.17 1.90 6.45
CA GLN A 252 16.56 1.98 5.05
C GLN A 252 17.34 3.27 4.72
N PRO A 253 16.91 4.49 5.13
CA PRO A 253 17.64 5.71 4.78
C PRO A 253 19.08 5.70 5.29
N PHE A 254 19.29 5.28 6.54
CA PHE A 254 20.63 5.12 7.12
C PHE A 254 21.46 4.09 6.34
N GLU A 255 20.91 2.90 6.07
CA GLU A 255 21.63 1.87 5.32
C GLU A 255 22.05 2.35 3.93
N ARG A 256 21.18 3.08 3.23
CA ARG A 256 21.47 3.58 1.88
C ARG A 256 22.48 4.72 1.90
N LEU A 257 22.37 5.67 2.83
CA LEU A 257 23.37 6.73 3.00
C LEU A 257 24.76 6.16 3.31
N ILE A 258 24.87 5.19 4.21
CA ILE A 258 26.15 4.51 4.50
C ILE A 258 26.77 3.89 3.24
N ILE A 259 25.95 3.27 2.38
CA ILE A 259 26.41 2.70 1.11
C ILE A 259 26.87 3.80 0.15
N ILE A 260 26.09 4.87 -0.01
CA ILE A 260 26.42 5.98 -0.92
C ILE A 260 27.70 6.68 -0.47
N TYR A 261 27.79 7.07 0.81
CA TYR A 261 28.99 7.72 1.35
C TYR A 261 30.23 6.83 1.24
N SER A 262 30.09 5.52 1.43
CA SER A 262 31.19 4.57 1.19
C SER A 262 31.63 4.52 -0.27
N LYS A 263 30.72 4.69 -1.25
CA LYS A 263 31.07 4.74 -2.69
C LYS A 263 31.75 6.06 -3.06
N LEU A 264 31.29 7.16 -2.47
CA LEU A 264 31.84 8.50 -2.66
C LEU A 264 33.14 8.74 -1.86
N LYS A 265 33.53 7.80 -0.99
CA LYS A 265 34.67 7.91 -0.06
C LYS A 265 34.51 9.06 0.97
N TRP A 266 33.28 9.40 1.30
CA TRP A 266 32.91 10.40 2.30
C TRP A 266 32.89 9.77 3.70
N ASN A 267 34.09 9.56 4.25
CA ASN A 267 34.28 8.77 5.47
C ASN A 267 33.66 9.43 6.71
N GLU A 268 33.73 10.75 6.83
CA GLU A 268 33.21 11.48 7.99
C GLU A 268 31.68 11.40 8.05
N GLU A 269 31.02 11.56 6.90
CA GLU A 269 29.59 11.45 6.71
C GLU A 269 29.12 10.01 6.97
N GLU A 270 29.88 9.02 6.51
CA GLU A 270 29.61 7.60 6.79
C GLU A 270 29.67 7.30 8.31
N ILE A 271 30.73 7.75 8.99
CA ILE A 271 30.88 7.56 10.45
C ILE A 271 29.76 8.28 11.20
N SER A 272 29.46 9.52 10.84
CA SER A 272 28.40 10.32 11.44
C SER A 272 27.04 9.64 11.30
N THR A 273 26.74 9.13 10.10
CA THR A 273 25.48 8.41 9.81
C THR A 273 25.38 7.10 10.58
N LEU A 274 26.47 6.34 10.68
CA LEU A 274 26.53 5.11 11.47
C LEU A 274 26.22 5.40 12.95
N LYS A 275 26.91 6.38 13.55
CA LYS A 275 26.70 6.77 14.96
C LYS A 275 25.26 7.23 15.20
N ARG A 276 24.75 8.13 14.35
CA ARG A 276 23.36 8.63 14.42
C ARG A 276 22.35 7.49 14.33
N GLY A 277 22.53 6.59 13.36
CA GLY A 277 21.67 5.43 13.19
C GLY A 277 21.65 4.52 14.42
N ILE A 278 22.83 4.18 14.97
CA ILE A 278 22.94 3.38 16.21
C ILE A 278 22.15 4.03 17.34
N THR A 279 22.40 5.31 17.63
CA THR A 279 21.70 6.04 18.71
C THR A 279 20.18 6.04 18.52
N VAL A 280 19.70 6.32 17.30
CA VAL A 280 18.27 6.38 16.99
C VAL A 280 17.60 5.02 17.24
N PHE A 281 18.15 3.93 16.70
CA PHE A 281 17.51 2.62 16.81
C PHE A 281 17.70 1.96 18.18
N GLU A 282 18.79 2.23 18.90
CA GLU A 282 18.91 1.83 20.32
C GLU A 282 17.84 2.52 21.17
N THR A 283 17.71 3.84 21.03
CA THR A 283 16.69 4.61 21.75
C THR A 283 15.27 4.15 21.41
N LEU A 284 15.00 3.90 20.12
CA LEU A 284 13.70 3.41 19.67
C LEU A 284 13.40 2.01 20.20
N LYS A 285 14.38 1.09 20.16
CA LYS A 285 14.26 -0.27 20.70
C LYS A 285 13.90 -0.26 22.18
N GLU A 286 14.58 0.55 23.00
CA GLU A 286 14.31 0.63 24.44
C GLU A 286 12.93 1.23 24.72
N LYS A 287 12.53 2.30 24.02
CA LYS A 287 11.17 2.88 24.14
C LYS A 287 10.08 1.88 23.77
N GLN A 288 10.27 1.17 22.66
CA GLN A 288 9.35 0.12 22.20
C GLN A 288 9.26 -1.02 23.21
N LYS A 289 10.39 -1.48 23.72
CA LYS A 289 10.45 -2.54 24.75
C LYS A 289 9.71 -2.13 26.01
N ALA A 290 9.95 -0.92 26.53
CA ALA A 290 9.26 -0.40 27.70
C ALA A 290 7.73 -0.37 27.49
N TYR A 291 7.27 0.22 26.39
CA TYR A 291 5.86 0.30 26.05
C TYR A 291 5.19 -1.08 25.94
N VAL A 292 5.83 -2.02 25.24
CA VAL A 292 5.31 -3.39 25.10
C VAL A 292 5.24 -4.11 26.44
N MET A 293 6.24 -3.94 27.31
CA MET A 293 6.25 -4.57 28.63
C MET A 293 5.17 -3.98 29.56
N GLU A 294 4.90 -2.68 29.48
CA GLU A 294 3.78 -2.05 30.20
C GLU A 294 2.43 -2.62 29.76
N LEU A 295 2.20 -2.74 28.45
CA LEU A 295 1.01 -3.39 27.91
C LEU A 295 0.93 -4.86 28.33
N ALA A 296 2.04 -5.58 28.24
CA ALA A 296 2.08 -7.01 28.59
C ALA A 296 1.68 -7.20 30.06
N LYS A 297 2.21 -6.38 30.97
CA LYS A 297 1.83 -6.38 32.38
C LYS A 297 0.35 -6.09 32.59
N LYS A 298 -0.19 -5.09 31.89
CA LYS A 298 -1.62 -4.73 31.98
C LYS A 298 -2.56 -5.89 31.61
N TYR A 299 -2.16 -6.73 30.67
CA TYR A 299 -2.97 -7.84 30.17
C TYR A 299 -2.54 -9.23 30.70
N GLY A 300 -1.54 -9.31 31.60
CA GLY A 300 -1.03 -10.58 32.13
C GLY A 300 -0.27 -11.42 31.08
N MET A 301 0.38 -10.76 30.13
CA MET A 301 1.02 -11.36 28.95
C MET A 301 2.54 -11.18 28.95
N GLU A 302 3.17 -10.90 30.11
CA GLU A 302 4.62 -10.68 30.19
C GLU A 302 5.45 -11.83 29.63
N SER A 303 5.09 -13.09 29.95
CA SER A 303 5.81 -14.27 29.46
C SER A 303 5.85 -14.32 27.93
N LYS A 304 4.72 -14.00 27.27
CA LYS A 304 4.63 -13.96 25.80
C LYS A 304 5.45 -12.82 25.22
N ALA A 305 5.42 -11.64 25.83
CA ALA A 305 6.23 -10.51 25.40
C ALA A 305 7.74 -10.80 25.52
N LEU A 306 8.16 -11.37 26.65
CA LEU A 306 9.55 -11.76 26.90
C LEU A 306 10.03 -12.86 25.95
N GLU A 307 9.19 -13.87 25.65
CA GLU A 307 9.53 -14.90 24.68
C GLU A 307 9.90 -14.28 23.32
N TYR A 308 9.09 -13.33 22.84
CA TYR A 308 9.33 -12.65 21.57
C TYR A 308 10.59 -11.79 21.62
N ILE A 309 10.75 -10.99 22.68
CA ILE A 309 11.91 -10.09 22.85
C ILE A 309 13.22 -10.89 22.92
N ASN A 310 13.25 -11.96 23.72
CA ASN A 310 14.44 -12.79 23.92
C ASN A 310 14.78 -13.66 22.70
N SER A 311 13.78 -13.94 21.85
CA SER A 311 13.97 -14.67 20.59
C SER A 311 14.26 -13.76 19.40
N ASP A 312 14.57 -12.48 19.62
CA ASP A 312 14.74 -11.46 18.56
C ASP A 312 13.58 -11.43 17.55
N LYS A 313 12.36 -11.63 18.04
CA LYS A 313 11.14 -11.55 17.23
C LYS A 313 10.51 -10.17 17.35
N LYS A 314 9.83 -9.75 16.28
CA LYS A 314 9.02 -8.53 16.28
C LYS A 314 7.71 -8.77 16.98
N ILE A 315 7.22 -7.74 17.68
CA ILE A 315 5.83 -7.70 18.15
C ILE A 315 5.12 -6.65 17.30
N GLN A 316 4.04 -7.05 16.66
CA GLN A 316 3.34 -6.19 15.70
C GLN A 316 1.96 -5.84 16.22
N TYR A 317 1.56 -4.60 15.96
CA TYR A 317 0.19 -4.16 16.18
C TYR A 317 -0.74 -4.96 15.26
N PHE A 318 -1.94 -5.28 15.76
CA PHE A 318 -2.99 -6.10 15.13
C PHE A 318 -2.87 -6.27 13.62
N GLY A 319 -2.76 -7.53 13.14
CA GLY A 319 -2.66 -7.81 11.71
C GLY A 319 -1.39 -7.30 11.02
N GLY A 320 -0.35 -6.93 11.77
CA GLY A 320 0.94 -6.53 11.20
C GLY A 320 0.99 -5.10 10.66
N VAL A 321 0.12 -4.19 11.14
CA VAL A 321 -0.01 -2.86 10.56
C VAL A 321 1.27 -2.02 10.71
N PHE A 322 1.87 -2.07 11.90
CA PHE A 322 3.18 -1.52 12.24
C PHE A 322 3.81 -2.32 13.38
N ASP A 323 5.12 -2.15 13.57
CA ASP A 323 5.85 -2.83 14.64
C ASP A 323 5.68 -2.05 15.96
N LEU A 324 5.30 -2.76 17.02
CA LEU A 324 5.31 -2.26 18.41
C LEU A 324 6.68 -2.45 19.04
N TYR A 325 7.37 -3.51 18.66
CA TYR A 325 8.76 -3.78 19.00
C TYR A 325 9.50 -4.40 17.83
N SER A 326 10.70 -3.89 17.57
CA SER A 326 11.67 -4.46 16.64
C SER A 326 13.04 -4.67 17.32
N PRO A 327 13.72 -5.81 17.09
CA PRO A 327 15.00 -6.12 17.73
C PRO A 327 16.20 -5.36 17.15
N TYR A 328 16.06 -4.81 15.93
CA TYR A 328 17.08 -4.06 15.18
C TYR A 328 18.51 -4.69 15.19
N PRO A 329 18.69 -5.95 14.72
CA PRO A 329 20.01 -6.59 14.66
C PRO A 329 21.03 -5.83 13.78
N ILE A 330 20.56 -4.90 12.95
CA ILE A 330 21.39 -4.02 12.15
C ILE A 330 22.35 -3.15 13.00
N ILE A 331 21.98 -2.83 14.24
CA ILE A 331 22.79 -2.03 15.17
C ILE A 331 24.16 -2.68 15.37
N GLU A 332 24.20 -3.99 15.62
CA GLU A 332 25.46 -4.72 15.83
C GLU A 332 26.32 -4.78 14.57
N LYS A 333 25.69 -4.89 13.40
CA LYS A 333 26.40 -4.78 12.11
C LYS A 333 27.04 -3.41 11.93
N TRP A 334 26.35 -2.33 12.31
CA TRP A 334 26.88 -0.97 12.23
C TRP A 334 28.00 -0.72 13.25
N LYS A 335 27.86 -1.17 14.50
CA LYS A 335 28.94 -1.14 15.51
C LYS A 335 30.17 -1.89 15.02
N SER A 336 29.99 -3.10 14.48
CA SER A 336 31.11 -3.87 13.92
C SER A 336 31.76 -3.15 12.75
N ARG A 337 31.00 -2.45 11.91
CA ARG A 337 31.55 -1.67 10.79
C ARG A 337 32.41 -0.51 11.29
N LEU A 338 31.93 0.25 12.28
CA LEU A 338 32.70 1.32 12.92
C LEU A 338 34.04 0.81 13.48
N LYS A 339 34.00 -0.29 14.25
CA LYS A 339 35.20 -0.89 14.84
C LYS A 339 36.20 -1.38 13.80
N LYS A 340 35.72 -2.09 12.77
CA LYS A 340 36.61 -2.73 11.76
C LYS A 340 37.18 -1.72 10.77
N LYS A 341 36.35 -0.81 10.25
CA LYS A 341 36.73 0.10 9.16
C LYS A 341 37.43 1.37 9.69
N TYR A 342 37.03 1.85 10.87
CA TYR A 342 37.47 3.15 11.38
C TYR A 342 38.19 3.09 12.73
N LYS A 343 38.36 1.90 13.32
CA LYS A 343 38.96 1.69 14.65
C LYS A 343 38.30 2.56 15.75
N CYS A 344 37.01 2.86 15.56
CA CYS A 344 36.18 3.65 16.46
C CYS A 344 35.37 2.75 17.40
#